data_AF-A0A3S3P5Y7-F1
#
_entry.id   AF-A0A3S3P5Y7-F1
#
_cell.length_a   1.000
_cell.length_b   1.000
_cell.length_c   1.000
_cell.angle_alpha   90.00
_cell.angle_beta   90.00
_cell.angle_gamma   90.00
#
_symmetry.space_group_name_H-M   'P 1'
#
loop_
_entity.id
_entity.type
_entity.pdbx_description
1 polymer ?
#
loop_
_entity_poly.entity_id
_entity_poly.type
_entity_poly.pdbx_seq_one_letter_code
_entity_poly.pdbx_strand_id
1 'polypeptide(L)'
;MFSDAPSVFVISAAMQVSTLIPWYLVKFLANKHKIVFLSIYATYMLMLIVIPCWKLSNSEFSLFMSFAAAMEQVRILMKVHSFVIEIYFKQIDSKKDKNATLYNLVYFLFAPTLIYRHNYPRTKKINWRAVISYFLQFIGTIFCMFATIRRFVANNYASSGIEPFNAKTLLSSLLVTGCLGMSLMFLGWYGLLQCWLNGWAEMLRFADRMFYDEWWTSSQFSKYFRKWNLVVSDWLHTYLYQPINDMSGKRWLAALATFAISGVAHEYIMALATGFFFPFLFIEFLGFGAGLFWFFSIPSNGIQELTVHHHTRIIFWIKPFHDS
;
A
#
# COMPACT_ATOMS: atom_id res chain seq x y z
N MET A 1 -7.93 2.42 21.89
CA MET A 1 -7.14 2.18 20.65
C MET A 1 -6.92 0.70 20.40
N PHE A 2 -6.69 -0.15 21.42
CA PHE A 2 -6.41 -1.58 21.23
C PHE A 2 -7.44 -2.53 21.86
N SER A 3 -8.59 -2.03 22.33
CA SER A 3 -9.64 -2.86 22.95
C SER A 3 -10.11 -3.99 22.05
N ASP A 4 -10.17 -3.72 20.74
CA ASP A 4 -10.77 -4.63 19.77
C ASP A 4 -9.71 -5.50 19.06
N ALA A 5 -8.46 -5.43 19.52
CA ALA A 5 -7.34 -6.16 18.93
C ALA A 5 -7.61 -7.67 18.79
N PRO A 6 -8.17 -8.37 19.80
CA PRO A 6 -8.45 -9.81 19.66
C PRO A 6 -9.37 -10.12 18.49
N SER A 7 -10.44 -9.33 18.31
CA SER A 7 -11.39 -9.50 17.19
C SER A 7 -10.73 -9.27 15.84
N VAL A 8 -9.91 -8.23 15.71
CA VAL A 8 -9.16 -7.95 14.47
C VAL A 8 -8.12 -9.03 14.18
N PHE A 9 -7.44 -9.56 15.19
CA PHE A 9 -6.51 -10.68 15.01
C PHE A 9 -7.22 -11.94 14.51
N VAL A 10 -8.42 -12.24 15.01
CA VAL A 10 -9.22 -13.37 14.52
C VAL A 10 -9.60 -13.17 13.05
N ILE A 11 -10.03 -11.97 12.66
CA ILE A 11 -10.36 -11.65 11.26
C ILE A 11 -9.12 -11.81 10.36
N SER A 12 -7.98 -11.24 10.78
CA SER A 12 -6.71 -11.36 10.06
C SER A 12 -6.25 -12.82 9.91
N ALA A 13 -6.30 -13.59 10.99
CA ALA A 13 -5.94 -15.01 10.97
C ALA A 13 -6.87 -15.81 10.06
N ALA A 14 -8.18 -15.55 10.09
CA ALA A 14 -9.14 -16.18 9.20
C ALA A 14 -8.83 -15.90 7.72
N MET A 15 -8.51 -14.65 7.37
CA MET A 15 -8.10 -14.28 6.01
C MET A 15 -6.77 -14.94 5.59
N GLN A 16 -5.82 -15.10 6.53
CA GLN A 16 -4.56 -15.78 6.23
C GLN A 16 -4.77 -17.29 6.02
N VAL A 17 -5.57 -17.94 6.86
CA VAL A 17 -5.90 -19.37 6.72
C VAL A 17 -6.71 -19.61 5.45
N SER A 18 -7.59 -18.69 5.04
CA SER A 18 -8.37 -18.85 3.82
C SER A 18 -7.49 -18.91 2.56
N THR A 19 -6.24 -18.41 2.60
CA THR A 19 -5.29 -18.52 1.49
C THR A 19 -4.87 -19.96 1.14
N LEU A 20 -5.19 -20.94 1.99
CA LEU A 20 -5.07 -22.36 1.66
C LEU A 20 -6.00 -22.79 0.52
N ILE A 21 -7.13 -22.09 0.34
CA ILE A 21 -8.08 -22.33 -0.74
C ILE A 21 -7.42 -22.07 -2.11
N PRO A 22 -6.92 -20.85 -2.43
CA PRO A 22 -6.25 -20.61 -3.72
C PRO A 22 -5.01 -21.50 -3.92
N TRP A 23 -4.29 -21.86 -2.86
CA TRP A 23 -3.19 -22.84 -2.95
C TRP A 23 -3.67 -24.22 -3.45
N TYR A 24 -4.76 -24.74 -2.88
CA TYR A 24 -5.35 -26.00 -3.31
C TYR A 24 -5.87 -25.92 -4.75
N LEU A 25 -6.56 -24.83 -5.09
CA LEU A 25 -7.12 -24.61 -6.42
C LEU A 25 -6.04 -24.63 -7.51
N VAL A 26 -4.94 -23.92 -7.29
CA VAL A 26 -3.81 -23.87 -8.23
C VAL A 26 -3.12 -25.23 -8.37
N LYS A 27 -2.99 -25.98 -7.26
CA LYS A 27 -2.30 -27.27 -7.27
C LYS A 27 -3.06 -28.37 -8.00
N PHE A 28 -4.38 -28.42 -7.83
CA PHE A 28 -5.17 -29.57 -8.30
C PHE A 28 -6.13 -29.26 -9.45
N LEU A 29 -6.63 -28.03 -9.56
CA LEU A 29 -7.73 -27.69 -10.46
C LEU A 29 -7.29 -26.89 -11.69
N ALA A 30 -6.28 -26.02 -11.54
CA ALA A 30 -5.84 -25.10 -12.59
C ALA A 30 -5.53 -25.78 -13.94
N ASN A 31 -4.86 -26.94 -13.92
CA ASN A 31 -4.49 -27.67 -15.14
C ASN A 31 -5.61 -28.53 -15.72
N LYS A 32 -6.57 -28.97 -14.89
CA LYS A 32 -7.62 -29.90 -15.31
C LYS A 32 -8.88 -29.18 -15.82
N HIS A 33 -9.31 -28.14 -15.10
CA HIS A 33 -10.57 -27.45 -15.35
C HIS A 33 -10.41 -25.93 -15.24
N LYS A 34 -9.85 -25.30 -16.28
CA LYS A 34 -9.49 -23.87 -16.30
C LYS A 34 -10.65 -22.93 -15.96
N ILE A 35 -11.82 -23.16 -16.56
CA ILE A 35 -13.01 -22.31 -16.34
C ILE A 35 -13.48 -22.43 -14.89
N VAL A 36 -13.60 -23.67 -14.39
CA VAL A 36 -14.01 -23.94 -12.99
C VAL A 36 -13.03 -23.31 -12.01
N PHE A 37 -11.72 -23.45 -12.27
CA PHE A 37 -10.67 -22.81 -11.49
C PHE A 37 -10.84 -21.28 -11.44
N LEU A 38 -11.00 -20.64 -12.60
CA LEU A 38 -11.14 -19.18 -12.69
C LEU A 38 -12.41 -18.69 -11.98
N SER A 39 -13.53 -19.41 -12.11
CA SER A 39 -14.79 -19.10 -11.42
C SER A 39 -14.62 -19.15 -9.90
N ILE A 40 -14.07 -20.24 -9.36
CA ILE A 40 -13.88 -20.37 -7.90
C ILE A 40 -12.89 -19.32 -7.39
N TYR A 41 -11.81 -19.07 -8.12
CA TYR A 41 -10.84 -18.03 -7.77
C TYR A 41 -11.48 -16.63 -7.73
N ALA A 42 -12.29 -16.27 -8.74
CA ALA A 42 -13.01 -15.00 -8.77
C ALA A 42 -14.00 -14.88 -7.60
N THR A 43 -14.75 -15.94 -7.31
CA THR A 43 -15.64 -16.00 -6.14
C THR A 43 -14.87 -15.83 -4.83
N TYR A 44 -13.70 -16.49 -4.68
CA TYR A 44 -12.85 -16.35 -3.50
C TYR A 44 -12.37 -14.90 -3.32
N MET A 45 -11.87 -14.26 -4.38
CA MET A 45 -11.43 -12.86 -4.33
C MET A 45 -12.57 -11.92 -3.93
N LEU A 46 -13.77 -12.15 -4.46
CA LEU A 46 -14.96 -11.39 -4.08
C LEU A 46 -15.32 -11.59 -2.61
N MET A 47 -15.32 -12.84 -2.11
CA MET A 47 -15.58 -13.14 -0.70
C MET A 47 -14.54 -12.50 0.22
N LEU A 48 -13.27 -12.48 -0.18
CA LEU A 48 -12.19 -11.85 0.59
C LEU A 48 -12.32 -10.32 0.64
N ILE A 49 -13.08 -9.71 -0.28
CA ILE A 49 -13.46 -8.29 -0.23
C ILE A 49 -14.71 -8.10 0.64
N VAL A 50 -15.77 -8.85 0.37
CA VAL A 50 -17.10 -8.63 0.95
C VAL A 50 -17.16 -9.01 2.43
N ILE A 51 -16.58 -10.14 2.84
CA ILE A 51 -16.71 -10.65 4.21
C ILE A 51 -16.02 -9.71 5.23
N PRO A 52 -14.73 -9.33 5.04
CA PRO A 52 -14.08 -8.43 5.98
C PRO A 52 -14.69 -7.03 5.93
N CYS A 53 -15.09 -6.54 4.75
CA CYS A 53 -15.81 -5.27 4.59
C CYS A 53 -17.10 -5.26 5.43
N TRP A 54 -17.97 -6.27 5.25
CA TRP A 54 -19.20 -6.40 6.02
C TRP A 54 -18.92 -6.46 7.53
N LYS A 55 -17.89 -7.21 7.95
CA LYS A 55 -17.55 -7.33 9.36
C LYS A 55 -17.04 -6.00 9.95
N LEU A 56 -16.21 -5.28 9.20
CA LEU A 56 -15.67 -3.97 9.59
C LEU A 56 -16.79 -2.92 9.66
N SER A 57 -17.70 -2.86 8.69
CA SER A 57 -18.79 -1.88 8.65
C SER A 57 -19.87 -2.10 9.71
N ASN A 58 -20.05 -3.34 10.19
CA ASN A 58 -21.05 -3.67 11.22
C ASN A 58 -20.45 -3.76 12.65
N SER A 59 -19.15 -3.55 12.82
CA SER A 59 -18.50 -3.60 14.12
C SER A 59 -17.96 -2.21 14.48
N GLU A 60 -18.16 -1.78 15.73
CA GLU A 60 -17.64 -0.51 16.24
C GLU A 60 -16.16 -0.62 16.63
N PHE A 61 -15.30 -0.95 15.67
CA PHE A 61 -13.87 -0.99 15.91
C PHE A 61 -13.27 0.40 15.94
N SER A 62 -12.26 0.60 16.80
CA SER A 62 -11.50 1.84 16.79
C SER A 62 -10.81 2.09 15.44
N LEU A 63 -10.69 3.37 15.04
CA LEU A 63 -10.07 3.81 13.78
C LEU A 63 -8.76 3.08 13.44
N PHE A 64 -7.86 2.95 14.42
CA PHE A 64 -6.56 2.28 14.22
C PHE A 64 -6.72 0.79 13.89
N MET A 65 -7.65 0.12 14.55
CA MET A 65 -7.93 -1.30 14.35
C MET A 65 -8.60 -1.56 13.01
N SER A 66 -9.56 -0.73 12.62
CA SER A 66 -10.20 -0.79 11.30
C SER A 66 -9.18 -0.55 10.17
N PHE A 67 -8.31 0.44 10.34
CA PHE A 67 -7.23 0.71 9.38
C PHE A 67 -6.26 -0.47 9.25
N ALA A 68 -5.83 -1.06 10.37
CA ALA A 68 -4.95 -2.23 10.35
C ALA A 68 -5.60 -3.45 9.66
N ALA A 69 -6.88 -3.71 9.92
CA ALA A 69 -7.64 -4.79 9.30
C ALA A 69 -7.80 -4.57 7.78
N ALA A 70 -8.14 -3.36 7.35
CA ALA A 70 -8.29 -3.01 5.93
C ALA A 70 -6.96 -3.10 5.16
N MET A 71 -5.87 -2.61 5.75
CA MET A 71 -4.52 -2.75 5.18
C MET A 71 -4.12 -4.22 5.05
N GLU A 72 -4.38 -5.04 6.06
CA GLU A 72 -4.09 -6.48 6.02
C GLU A 72 -4.92 -7.20 4.95
N GLN A 73 -6.21 -6.85 4.83
CA GLN A 73 -7.08 -7.38 3.78
C GLN A 73 -6.54 -7.08 2.38
N VAL A 74 -6.19 -5.82 2.10
CA VAL A 74 -5.61 -5.41 0.80
C VAL A 74 -4.28 -6.11 0.55
N ARG A 75 -3.43 -6.24 1.58
CA ARG A 75 -2.17 -6.99 1.49
C ARG A 75 -2.40 -8.45 1.09
N ILE A 76 -3.36 -9.14 1.71
CA ILE A 76 -3.67 -10.54 1.39
C ILE A 76 -4.25 -10.66 -0.01
N LEU A 77 -5.14 -9.76 -0.44
CA LEU A 77 -5.67 -9.71 -1.80
C LEU A 77 -4.54 -9.63 -2.84
N MET A 78 -3.60 -8.70 -2.65
CA MET A 78 -2.45 -8.53 -3.55
C MET A 78 -1.54 -9.76 -3.57
N LYS A 79 -1.25 -10.35 -2.40
CA LYS A 79 -0.44 -11.56 -2.31
C LYS A 79 -1.10 -12.76 -2.96
N VAL A 80 -2.38 -13.01 -2.69
CA VAL A 80 -3.12 -14.13 -3.31
C VAL A 80 -3.12 -14.00 -4.82
N HIS A 81 -3.39 -12.79 -5.35
CA HIS A 81 -3.36 -12.54 -6.78
C HIS A 81 -1.99 -12.85 -7.40
N SER A 82 -0.92 -12.31 -6.80
CA SER A 82 0.45 -12.55 -7.26
C SER A 82 0.81 -14.04 -7.22
N PHE A 83 0.48 -14.74 -6.14
CA PHE A 83 0.74 -16.18 -5.98
C PHE A 83 0.04 -16.99 -7.07
N VAL A 84 -1.25 -16.73 -7.30
CA VAL A 84 -2.05 -17.45 -8.29
C VAL A 84 -1.52 -17.21 -9.70
N ILE A 85 -1.28 -15.95 -10.09
CA ILE A 85 -0.75 -15.59 -11.41
C ILE A 85 0.59 -16.27 -11.65
N GLU A 86 1.55 -16.09 -10.74
CA GLU A 86 2.91 -16.57 -10.94
C GLU A 86 3.00 -18.09 -11.06
N ILE A 87 2.15 -18.83 -10.36
CA ILE A 87 2.13 -20.30 -10.48
C ILE A 87 1.34 -20.73 -11.71
N TYR A 88 0.19 -20.11 -11.98
CA TYR A 88 -0.63 -20.45 -13.14
C TYR A 88 0.13 -20.23 -14.46
N PHE A 89 0.79 -19.07 -14.63
CA PHE A 89 1.60 -18.82 -15.82
C PHE A 89 2.82 -19.75 -15.91
N LYS A 90 3.49 -20.04 -14.78
CA LYS A 90 4.62 -20.99 -14.78
C LYS A 90 4.20 -22.43 -15.11
N GLN A 91 3.00 -22.84 -14.70
CA GLN A 91 2.44 -24.15 -15.06
C GLN A 91 2.17 -24.26 -16.57
N ILE A 92 1.83 -23.15 -17.23
CA ILE A 92 1.64 -23.10 -18.68
C ILE A 92 2.98 -23.20 -19.42
N ASP A 93 4.01 -22.48 -18.97
CA ASP A 93 5.30 -22.39 -19.67
C ASP A 93 6.25 -23.57 -19.39
N SER A 94 6.25 -24.11 -18.17
CA SER A 94 7.19 -25.15 -17.75
C SER A 94 6.47 -26.48 -17.53
N LYS A 95 6.69 -27.44 -18.45
CA LYS A 95 6.35 -28.87 -18.25
C LYS A 95 7.03 -29.51 -17.02
N LYS A 96 7.91 -28.79 -16.30
CA LYS A 96 8.52 -29.24 -15.05
C LYS A 96 7.72 -28.74 -13.84
N ASP A 97 7.20 -29.73 -13.11
CA ASP A 97 6.52 -29.68 -11.82
C ASP A 97 7.41 -29.01 -10.73
N LYS A 98 7.44 -27.68 -10.67
CA LYS A 98 7.82 -26.98 -9.43
C LYS A 98 6.57 -26.61 -8.67
N ASN A 99 5.90 -27.64 -8.13
CA ASN A 99 4.74 -27.46 -7.27
C ASN A 99 5.10 -26.56 -6.08
N ALA A 100 4.36 -25.47 -5.92
CA ALA A 100 4.52 -24.58 -4.77
C ALA A 100 4.18 -25.36 -3.50
N THR A 101 5.18 -25.60 -2.66
CA THR A 101 4.98 -26.24 -1.36
C THR A 101 4.19 -25.32 -0.44
N LEU A 102 3.50 -25.89 0.54
CA LEU A 102 2.81 -25.10 1.57
C LEU A 102 3.80 -24.19 2.32
N TYR A 103 5.03 -24.65 2.52
CA TYR A 103 6.11 -23.86 3.10
C TYR A 103 6.38 -22.57 2.30
N ASN A 104 6.44 -22.65 0.96
CA ASN A 104 6.67 -21.47 0.12
C ASN A 104 5.52 -20.46 0.22
N LEU A 105 4.27 -20.95 0.30
CA LEU A 105 3.10 -20.09 0.53
C LEU A 105 3.23 -19.38 1.88
N VAL A 106 3.40 -20.14 2.98
CA VAL A 106 3.47 -19.57 4.33
C VAL A 106 4.62 -18.58 4.44
N TYR A 107 5.81 -18.91 3.92
CA TYR A 107 6.93 -17.96 3.88
C TYR A 107 6.57 -16.69 3.11
N PHE A 108 5.94 -16.82 1.94
CA PHE A 108 5.52 -15.67 1.14
C PHE A 108 4.48 -14.81 1.85
N LEU A 109 3.52 -15.41 2.58
CA LEU A 109 2.51 -14.66 3.32
C LEU A 109 3.14 -13.70 4.34
N PHE A 110 4.25 -14.08 4.99
CA PHE A 110 4.94 -13.22 5.94
C PHE A 110 6.07 -12.39 5.31
N ALA A 111 6.60 -12.78 4.16
CA ALA A 111 7.68 -12.04 3.50
C ALA A 111 7.25 -10.60 3.16
N PRO A 112 8.13 -9.59 3.35
CA PRO A 112 7.86 -8.18 3.11
C PRO A 112 7.91 -7.81 1.61
N THR A 113 7.28 -8.63 0.77
CA THR A 113 7.13 -8.40 -0.68
C THR A 113 5.76 -8.85 -1.13
N LEU A 114 5.21 -8.22 -2.17
CA LEU A 114 3.93 -8.58 -2.75
C LEU A 114 4.08 -9.44 -4.01
N ILE A 115 5.32 -9.65 -4.50
CA ILE A 115 5.60 -10.46 -5.69
C ILE A 115 6.01 -11.87 -5.26
N TYR A 116 5.24 -12.87 -5.66
CA TYR A 116 5.54 -14.27 -5.41
C TYR A 116 6.70 -14.76 -6.29
N ARG A 117 7.73 -15.31 -5.65
CA ARG A 117 8.84 -16.02 -6.29
C ARG A 117 9.04 -17.35 -5.58
N HIS A 118 9.44 -18.38 -6.34
CA HIS A 118 9.68 -19.70 -5.76
C HIS A 118 10.88 -19.68 -4.80
N ASN A 119 11.91 -18.91 -5.14
CA ASN A 119 13.10 -18.72 -4.32
C ASN A 119 13.36 -17.23 -4.16
N TYR A 120 13.58 -16.80 -2.92
CA TYR A 120 14.00 -15.44 -2.58
C TYR A 120 15.46 -15.43 -2.13
N PRO A 121 16.21 -14.34 -2.37
CA PRO A 121 17.55 -14.20 -1.81
C PRO A 121 17.45 -14.17 -0.27
N ARG A 122 18.29 -14.96 0.39
CA ARG A 122 18.26 -15.15 1.85
C ARG A 122 19.56 -14.77 2.54
N THR A 123 19.46 -14.18 3.72
CA THR A 123 20.61 -13.93 4.59
C THR A 123 21.05 -15.21 5.30
N LYS A 124 22.34 -15.30 5.64
CA LYS A 124 22.91 -16.50 6.27
C LYS A 124 22.45 -16.68 7.73
N LYS A 125 22.33 -15.58 8.47
CA LYS A 125 22.01 -15.55 9.91
C LYS A 125 21.01 -14.44 10.19
N ILE A 126 20.25 -14.59 11.29
CA ILE A 126 19.35 -13.56 11.82
C ILE A 126 20.12 -12.72 12.82
N ASN A 127 20.13 -11.41 12.65
CA ASN A 127 20.63 -10.45 13.63
C ASN A 127 19.50 -10.02 14.57
N TRP A 128 19.29 -10.75 15.66
CA TRP A 128 18.23 -10.47 16.64
C TRP A 128 18.32 -9.08 17.27
N ARG A 129 19.52 -8.49 17.37
CA ARG A 129 19.67 -7.10 17.87
C ARG A 129 19.01 -6.11 16.90
N ALA A 130 19.21 -6.31 15.60
CA ALA A 130 18.54 -5.50 14.58
C ALA A 130 17.03 -5.71 14.58
N VAL A 131 16.55 -6.97 14.67
CA VAL A 131 15.12 -7.30 14.78
C VAL A 131 14.47 -6.55 15.94
N ILE A 132 15.03 -6.68 17.15
CA ILE A 132 14.50 -6.02 18.34
C ILE A 132 14.53 -4.50 18.18
N SER A 133 15.64 -3.94 17.68
CA SER A 133 15.78 -2.50 17.42
C SER A 133 14.68 -1.99 16.48
N TYR A 134 14.43 -2.66 15.34
CA TYR A 134 13.40 -2.25 14.40
C TYR A 134 12.00 -2.31 15.01
N PHE A 135 11.66 -3.37 15.74
CA PHE A 135 10.34 -3.47 16.37
C PHE A 135 10.15 -2.46 17.52
N LEU A 136 11.20 -2.17 18.30
CA LEU A 136 11.14 -1.11 19.31
C LEU A 136 10.93 0.27 18.68
N GLN A 137 11.63 0.58 17.59
CA GLN A 137 11.43 1.82 16.84
C GLN A 137 10.01 1.90 16.26
N PHE A 138 9.49 0.80 15.73
CA PHE A 138 8.10 0.74 15.24
C PHE A 138 7.09 1.06 16.36
N ILE A 139 7.23 0.44 17.53
CA ILE A 139 6.39 0.75 18.70
C ILE A 139 6.51 2.24 19.08
N GLY A 140 7.73 2.77 19.06
CA GLY A 140 7.99 4.20 19.27
C GLY A 140 7.25 5.09 18.27
N THR A 141 7.23 4.74 16.98
CA THR A 141 6.50 5.50 15.96
C THR A 141 4.99 5.48 16.19
N ILE A 142 4.42 4.34 16.61
CA ILE A 142 2.99 4.25 16.97
C ILE A 142 2.67 5.18 18.14
N PHE A 143 3.52 5.18 19.18
CA PHE A 143 3.34 6.07 20.33
C PHE A 143 3.42 7.55 19.93
N CYS A 144 4.41 7.93 19.12
CA CYS A 144 4.55 9.29 18.60
C CYS A 144 3.34 9.71 17.74
N MET A 145 2.85 8.85 16.86
CA MET A 145 1.64 9.13 16.07
C MET A 145 0.42 9.31 16.97
N PHE A 146 0.22 8.43 17.94
CA PHE A 146 -0.89 8.54 18.90
C PHE A 146 -0.82 9.86 19.69
N ALA A 147 0.36 10.21 20.21
CA ALA A 147 0.57 11.46 20.94
C ALA A 147 0.27 12.69 20.06
N THR A 148 0.75 12.70 18.82
CA THR A 148 0.51 13.79 17.86
C THR A 148 -0.99 13.93 17.52
N ILE A 149 -1.67 12.83 17.21
CA ILE A 149 -3.11 12.84 16.91
C ILE A 149 -3.90 13.30 18.14
N ARG A 150 -3.61 12.76 19.32
CA ARG A 150 -4.32 13.12 20.55
C ARG A 150 -4.08 14.58 20.93
N ARG A 151 -2.85 15.08 20.83
CA ARG A 151 -2.49 16.42 21.29
C ARG A 151 -2.90 17.51 20.30
N PHE A 152 -2.72 17.29 19.01
CA PHE A 152 -2.86 18.32 17.99
C PHE A 152 -4.09 18.13 17.10
N VAL A 153 -4.57 16.91 16.85
CA VAL A 153 -5.79 16.73 16.05
C VAL A 153 -7.01 16.81 16.96
N ALA A 154 -7.12 15.92 17.96
CA ALA A 154 -8.31 15.87 18.80
C ALA A 154 -8.60 17.19 19.55
N ASN A 155 -7.57 17.87 20.05
CA ASN A 155 -7.78 19.12 20.79
C ASN A 155 -8.11 20.32 19.89
N ASN A 156 -7.44 20.46 18.73
CA ASN A 156 -7.68 21.61 17.84
C ASN A 156 -9.01 21.49 17.09
N TYR A 157 -9.50 20.26 16.88
CA TYR A 157 -10.70 19.99 16.09
C TYR A 157 -11.93 19.59 16.91
N ALA A 158 -11.84 19.58 18.25
CA ALA A 158 -12.97 19.21 19.12
C ALA A 158 -14.23 20.07 18.90
N SER A 159 -14.06 21.36 18.61
CA SER A 159 -15.16 22.32 18.38
C SER A 159 -15.52 22.49 16.89
N SER A 160 -14.83 21.78 15.99
CA SER A 160 -15.06 21.90 14.55
C SER A 160 -16.45 21.36 14.17
N GLY A 161 -17.24 22.17 13.47
CA GLY A 161 -18.62 21.85 13.08
C GLY A 161 -19.70 22.46 13.99
N ILE A 162 -19.32 23.08 15.11
CA ILE A 162 -20.23 23.83 16.00
C ILE A 162 -20.19 25.34 15.67
N GLU A 163 -19.01 25.85 15.34
CA GLU A 163 -18.80 27.27 15.03
C GLU A 163 -19.25 27.62 13.60
N PRO A 164 -19.75 28.84 13.36
CA PRO A 164 -20.14 29.28 12.03
C PRO A 164 -18.95 29.31 11.07
N PHE A 165 -19.22 28.99 9.81
CA PHE A 165 -18.19 28.90 8.78
C PHE A 165 -17.44 30.23 8.60
N ASN A 166 -16.12 30.20 8.74
CA ASN A 166 -15.23 31.31 8.46
C ASN A 166 -14.06 30.85 7.59
N ALA A 167 -13.95 31.43 6.39
CA ALA A 167 -12.91 31.11 5.42
C ALA A 167 -11.49 31.32 5.96
N LYS A 168 -11.26 32.33 6.81
CA LYS A 168 -9.94 32.57 7.44
C LYS A 168 -9.58 31.48 8.45
N THR A 169 -10.56 31.04 9.24
CA THR A 169 -10.39 29.93 10.18
C THR A 169 -10.17 28.61 9.44
N LEU A 170 -10.86 28.39 8.32
CA LEU A 170 -10.62 27.22 7.47
C LEU A 170 -9.19 27.23 6.90
N LEU A 171 -8.72 28.35 6.35
CA LEU A 171 -7.39 28.44 5.76
C LEU A 171 -6.27 28.19 6.80
N SER A 172 -6.36 28.84 7.97
CA SER A 172 -5.39 28.63 9.05
C SER A 172 -5.41 27.18 9.58
N SER A 173 -6.60 26.59 9.67
CA SER A 173 -6.78 25.18 10.02
C SER A 173 -6.16 24.21 9.00
N LEU A 174 -6.37 24.45 7.70
CA LEU A 174 -5.77 23.65 6.62
C LEU A 174 -4.23 23.72 6.65
N LEU A 175 -3.68 24.90 6.91
CA LEU A 175 -2.25 25.13 7.07
C LEU A 175 -1.64 24.29 8.21
N VAL A 176 -2.23 24.41 9.40
CA VAL A 176 -1.76 23.67 10.59
C VAL A 176 -1.92 22.16 10.38
N THR A 177 -3.06 21.72 9.84
CA THR A 177 -3.29 20.30 9.52
C THR A 177 -2.37 19.80 8.42
N GLY A 178 -1.99 20.62 7.44
CA GLY A 178 -1.02 20.25 6.41
C GLY A 178 0.34 19.91 7.02
N CYS A 179 0.86 20.75 7.91
CA CYS A 179 2.13 20.49 8.61
C CYS A 179 2.06 19.25 9.51
N LEU A 180 0.95 19.08 10.24
CA LEU A 180 0.71 17.90 11.07
C LEU A 180 0.57 16.62 10.24
N GLY A 181 -0.17 16.69 9.14
CA GLY A 181 -0.37 15.59 8.19
C GLY A 181 0.94 15.14 7.58
N MET A 182 1.79 16.09 7.16
CA MET A 182 3.13 15.79 6.65
C MET A 182 4.01 15.09 7.70
N SER A 183 3.94 15.54 8.95
CA SER A 183 4.66 14.92 10.07
C SER A 183 4.16 13.49 10.34
N LEU A 184 2.85 13.27 10.35
CA LEU A 184 2.24 11.95 10.48
C LEU A 184 2.57 11.03 9.31
N MET A 185 2.64 11.57 8.09
CA MET A 185 3.04 10.83 6.91
C MET A 185 4.48 10.33 7.00
N PHE A 186 5.43 11.18 7.43
CA PHE A 186 6.82 10.76 7.67
C PHE A 186 6.93 9.71 8.77
N LEU A 187 6.21 9.88 9.89
CA LEU A 187 6.18 8.89 10.96
C LEU A 187 5.61 7.55 10.47
N GLY A 188 4.51 7.59 9.71
CA GLY A 188 3.89 6.41 9.11
C GLY A 188 4.81 5.70 8.13
N TRP A 189 5.46 6.46 7.26
CA TRP A 189 6.46 5.96 6.30
C TRP A 189 7.64 5.29 7.02
N TYR A 190 8.24 5.96 7.99
CA TYR A 190 9.37 5.44 8.76
C TYR A 190 8.97 4.21 9.59
N GLY A 191 7.81 4.25 10.24
CA GLY A 191 7.29 3.13 11.01
C GLY A 191 7.04 1.90 10.14
N LEU A 192 6.31 2.05 9.03
CA LEU A 192 5.91 0.92 8.20
C LEU A 192 7.02 0.45 7.25
N LEU A 193 7.51 1.32 6.37
CA LEU A 193 8.45 0.89 5.33
C LEU A 193 9.86 0.67 5.87
N GLN A 194 10.30 1.50 6.81
CA GLN A 194 11.65 1.36 7.36
C GLN A 194 11.70 0.39 8.53
N CYS A 195 10.88 0.55 9.57
CA CYS A 195 10.99 -0.29 10.78
C CYS A 195 10.29 -1.64 10.60
N TRP A 196 9.00 -1.64 10.25
CA TRP A 196 8.19 -2.85 10.21
C TRP A 196 8.67 -3.82 9.12
N LEU A 197 8.85 -3.36 7.87
CA LEU A 197 9.29 -4.25 6.79
C LEU A 197 10.72 -4.78 7.01
N ASN A 198 11.67 -3.97 7.47
CA ASN A 198 13.02 -4.47 7.78
C ASN A 198 13.04 -5.41 9.00
N GLY A 199 12.19 -5.18 10.01
CA GLY A 199 12.02 -6.08 11.14
C GLY A 199 11.59 -7.48 10.69
N TRP A 200 10.55 -7.55 9.84
CA TRP A 200 10.11 -8.80 9.21
C TRP A 200 11.16 -9.39 8.25
N ALA A 201 11.85 -8.55 7.47
CA ALA A 201 12.88 -9.00 6.55
C ALA A 201 14.04 -9.70 7.27
N GLU A 202 14.56 -9.08 8.34
CA GLU A 202 15.63 -9.66 9.14
C GLU A 202 15.18 -10.95 9.83
N MET A 203 13.99 -10.94 10.46
CA MET A 203 13.44 -12.11 11.15
C MET A 203 13.22 -13.30 10.20
N LEU A 204 12.76 -13.05 8.97
CA LEU A 204 12.53 -14.09 7.96
C LEU A 204 13.78 -14.45 7.14
N ARG A 205 14.92 -13.77 7.37
CA ARG A 205 16.13 -13.86 6.53
C ARG A 205 15.89 -13.47 5.08
N PHE A 206 14.98 -12.54 4.81
CA PHE A 206 14.77 -11.94 3.51
C PHE A 206 15.90 -10.93 3.22
N ALA A 207 16.66 -11.16 2.16
CA ALA A 207 17.84 -10.35 1.83
C ALA A 207 17.53 -9.14 0.94
N ASP A 208 16.43 -9.18 0.18
CA ASP A 208 16.02 -8.06 -0.66
C ASP A 208 15.30 -7.00 0.20
N ARG A 209 16.02 -5.94 0.57
CA ARG A 209 15.52 -4.94 1.54
C ARG A 209 15.26 -3.57 0.91
N MET A 210 15.20 -3.53 -0.42
CA MET A 210 14.91 -2.33 -1.18
C MET A 210 13.39 -2.07 -1.19
N PHE A 211 12.83 -1.64 -0.05
CA PHE A 211 11.40 -1.35 0.06
C PHE A 211 11.02 0.05 -0.43
N TYR A 212 12.00 0.94 -0.49
CA TYR A 212 11.90 2.30 -1.00
C TYR A 212 13.27 2.75 -1.53
N ASP A 213 13.28 3.81 -2.32
CA ASP A 213 14.49 4.47 -2.81
C ASP A 213 14.47 5.95 -2.38
N GLU A 214 15.43 6.77 -2.82
CA GLU A 214 15.52 8.21 -2.54
C GLU A 214 14.35 8.99 -3.17
N TRP A 215 13.15 8.79 -2.65
CA TRP A 215 11.93 9.44 -3.12
C TRP A 215 11.90 10.92 -2.73
N TRP A 216 12.54 11.29 -1.63
CA TRP A 216 12.57 12.67 -1.13
C TRP A 216 13.40 13.63 -1.99
N THR A 217 14.33 13.11 -2.80
CA THR A 217 15.12 13.89 -3.77
C THR A 217 14.48 13.96 -5.16
N SER A 218 13.33 13.30 -5.34
CA SER A 218 12.65 13.22 -6.64
C SER A 218 12.13 14.57 -7.08
N SER A 219 12.44 14.95 -8.32
CA SER A 219 11.97 16.20 -8.95
C SER A 219 10.74 16.00 -9.84
N GLN A 220 10.25 14.77 -9.98
CA GLN A 220 9.14 14.39 -10.86
C GLN A 220 8.19 13.47 -10.10
N PHE A 221 6.88 13.74 -10.15
CA PHE A 221 5.84 12.91 -9.52
C PHE A 221 5.89 11.45 -9.98
N SER A 222 6.14 11.23 -11.28
CA SER A 222 6.32 9.91 -11.87
C SER A 222 7.45 9.11 -11.18
N LYS A 223 8.58 9.78 -10.86
CA LYS A 223 9.70 9.15 -10.13
C LYS A 223 9.37 8.96 -8.65
N TYR A 224 8.71 9.93 -8.02
CA TYR A 224 8.28 9.85 -6.62
C TYR A 224 7.41 8.62 -6.35
N PHE A 225 6.32 8.43 -7.12
CA PHE A 225 5.40 7.29 -6.89
C PHE A 225 6.08 5.93 -7.06
N ARG A 226 7.08 5.83 -7.94
CA ARG A 226 7.86 4.60 -8.13
C ARG A 226 8.89 4.36 -7.03
N LYS A 227 9.38 5.40 -6.35
CA LYS A 227 10.44 5.30 -5.33
C LYS A 227 9.92 5.26 -3.90
N TRP A 228 8.72 5.81 -3.65
CA TRP A 228 8.15 5.96 -2.30
C TRP A 228 7.92 4.60 -1.62
N ASN A 229 7.29 3.67 -2.32
CA ASN A 229 6.98 2.32 -1.84
C ASN A 229 7.15 1.34 -3.00
N LEU A 230 8.36 0.79 -3.11
CA LEU A 230 8.72 -0.16 -4.17
C LEU A 230 7.87 -1.43 -4.08
N VAL A 231 7.53 -1.88 -2.88
CA VAL A 231 6.74 -3.11 -2.67
C VAL A 231 5.39 -3.06 -3.38
N VAL A 232 4.67 -1.93 -3.25
CA VAL A 232 3.38 -1.73 -3.93
C VAL A 232 3.57 -1.31 -5.39
N SER A 233 4.54 -0.43 -5.65
CA SER A 233 4.85 0.02 -7.02
C SER A 233 5.19 -1.14 -7.95
N ASP A 234 6.02 -2.08 -7.51
CA ASP A 234 6.40 -3.24 -8.31
C ASP A 234 5.21 -4.16 -8.57
N TRP A 235 4.33 -4.37 -7.58
CA TRP A 235 3.11 -5.15 -7.76
C TRP A 235 2.16 -4.50 -8.77
N LEU A 236 1.92 -3.19 -8.62
CA LEU A 236 1.08 -2.43 -9.56
C LEU A 236 1.67 -2.45 -10.96
N HIS A 237 2.99 -2.32 -11.08
CA HIS A 237 3.67 -2.36 -12.36
C HIS A 237 3.54 -3.72 -13.05
N THR A 238 3.84 -4.81 -12.32
CA THR A 238 3.85 -6.18 -12.87
C THR A 238 2.45 -6.72 -13.18
N TYR A 239 1.47 -6.49 -12.29
CA TYR A 239 0.16 -7.14 -12.42
C TYR A 239 -0.94 -6.25 -13.01
N LEU A 240 -0.72 -4.93 -13.10
CA LEU A 240 -1.69 -4.00 -13.72
C LEU A 240 -1.08 -3.26 -14.91
N TYR A 241 -0.02 -2.49 -14.70
CA TYR A 241 0.51 -1.60 -15.73
C TYR A 241 1.01 -2.36 -16.96
N GLN A 242 1.89 -3.35 -16.78
CA GLN A 242 2.49 -4.11 -17.87
C GLN A 242 1.41 -4.82 -18.72
N PRO A 243 0.50 -5.64 -18.15
CA PRO A 243 -0.56 -6.29 -18.94
C PRO A 243 -1.46 -5.31 -19.69
N ILE A 244 -1.87 -4.19 -19.06
CA ILE A 244 -2.73 -3.20 -19.73
C ILE A 244 -1.97 -2.50 -20.85
N ASN A 245 -0.69 -2.20 -20.65
CA ASN A 245 0.16 -1.61 -21.68
C ASN A 245 0.34 -2.56 -22.87
N ASP A 246 0.57 -3.85 -22.59
CA ASP A 246 0.78 -4.88 -23.62
C ASP A 246 -0.49 -5.16 -24.43
N MET A 247 -1.67 -5.13 -23.79
CA MET A 247 -2.96 -5.29 -24.48
C MET A 247 -3.40 -4.05 -25.26
N SER A 248 -3.18 -2.85 -24.72
CA SER A 248 -3.70 -1.60 -25.31
C SER A 248 -2.73 -0.89 -26.25
N GLY A 249 -1.42 -1.16 -26.11
CA GLY A 249 -0.34 -0.40 -26.76
C GLY A 249 -0.22 1.06 -26.30
N LYS A 250 -1.01 1.49 -25.31
CA LYS A 250 -1.14 2.90 -24.89
C LYS A 250 -0.65 3.08 -23.45
N ARG A 251 0.57 3.61 -23.31
CA ARG A 251 1.19 3.90 -21.99
C ARG A 251 0.32 4.76 -21.08
N TRP A 252 -0.35 5.77 -21.64
CA TRP A 252 -1.20 6.67 -20.86
C TRP A 252 -2.43 5.95 -20.28
N LEU A 253 -2.99 4.98 -21.00
CA LEU A 253 -4.15 4.21 -20.54
C LEU A 253 -3.73 3.26 -19.42
N ALA A 254 -2.57 2.62 -19.55
CA ALA A 254 -1.99 1.79 -18.49
C ALA A 254 -1.69 2.60 -17.23
N ALA A 255 -1.12 3.80 -17.37
CA ALA A 255 -0.87 4.70 -16.25
C ALA A 255 -2.18 5.14 -15.58
N LEU A 256 -3.16 5.61 -16.36
CA LEU A 256 -4.46 6.06 -15.84
C LEU A 256 -5.18 4.93 -15.10
N ALA A 257 -5.24 3.73 -15.67
CA ALA A 257 -5.86 2.58 -15.02
C ALA A 257 -5.14 2.19 -13.71
N THR A 258 -3.81 2.24 -13.70
CA THR A 258 -3.01 1.95 -12.49
C THR A 258 -3.28 2.97 -11.38
N PHE A 259 -3.32 4.27 -11.71
CA PHE A 259 -3.65 5.32 -10.74
C PHE A 259 -5.10 5.24 -10.27
N ALA A 260 -6.05 4.92 -11.17
CA ALA A 260 -7.46 4.75 -10.80
C ALA A 260 -7.64 3.61 -9.80
N ILE A 261 -7.06 2.43 -10.07
CA ILE A 261 -7.15 1.27 -9.19
C ILE A 261 -6.46 1.55 -7.85
N SER A 262 -5.29 2.19 -7.87
CA SER A 262 -4.60 2.61 -6.64
C SER A 262 -5.46 3.59 -5.83
N GLY A 263 -6.06 4.60 -6.47
CA GLY A 263 -6.94 5.57 -5.82
C GLY A 263 -8.16 4.92 -5.18
N VAL A 264 -8.81 3.98 -5.88
CA VAL A 264 -9.93 3.20 -5.32
C VAL A 264 -9.49 2.40 -4.10
N ALA A 265 -8.30 1.78 -4.13
CA ALA A 265 -7.81 1.01 -2.99
C ALA A 265 -7.51 1.90 -1.77
N HIS A 266 -6.93 3.09 -1.97
CA HIS A 266 -6.68 4.04 -0.87
C HIS A 266 -7.99 4.56 -0.28
N GLU A 267 -8.95 4.93 -1.13
CA GLU A 267 -10.29 5.36 -0.70
C GLU A 267 -11.02 4.25 0.04
N TYR A 268 -10.93 3.01 -0.45
CA TYR A 268 -11.51 1.84 0.20
C TYR A 268 -10.96 1.62 1.61
N ILE A 269 -9.64 1.69 1.79
CA ILE A 269 -9.01 1.55 3.11
C ILE A 269 -9.48 2.67 4.04
N MET A 270 -9.51 3.92 3.55
CA MET A 270 -9.95 5.05 4.35
C MET A 270 -11.41 4.96 4.74
N ALA A 271 -12.30 4.65 3.79
CA ALA A 271 -13.73 4.54 4.03
C ALA A 271 -14.06 3.45 5.06
N LEU A 272 -13.36 2.31 5.01
CA LEU A 272 -13.48 1.27 6.03
C LEU A 272 -12.91 1.68 7.39
N ALA A 273 -11.81 2.43 7.40
CA ALA A 273 -11.18 2.86 8.63
C ALA A 273 -12.02 3.93 9.36
N THR A 274 -12.57 4.89 8.62
CA THR A 274 -13.33 6.02 9.16
C THR A 274 -14.81 5.73 9.33
N GLY A 275 -15.34 4.71 8.64
CA GLY A 275 -16.77 4.36 8.66
C GLY A 275 -17.66 5.24 7.77
N PHE A 276 -17.07 6.09 6.91
CA PHE A 276 -17.82 6.89 5.95
C PHE A 276 -17.08 7.02 4.62
N PHE A 277 -17.81 7.19 3.53
CA PHE A 277 -17.26 7.37 2.19
C PHE A 277 -17.10 8.85 1.86
N PHE A 278 -15.88 9.28 1.53
CA PHE A 278 -15.60 10.64 1.09
C PHE A 278 -14.44 10.62 0.09
N PRO A 279 -14.72 10.65 -1.24
CA PRO A 279 -13.80 10.25 -2.32
C PRO A 279 -12.62 11.21 -2.58
N PHE A 280 -12.12 11.86 -1.54
CA PHE A 280 -11.06 12.84 -1.61
C PHE A 280 -9.74 12.21 -2.07
N LEU A 281 -9.34 11.06 -1.52
CA LEU A 281 -8.11 10.40 -1.95
C LEU A 281 -8.21 9.93 -3.39
N PHE A 282 -9.36 9.37 -3.79
CA PHE A 282 -9.56 8.96 -5.18
C PHE A 282 -9.41 10.15 -6.15
N ILE A 283 -10.02 11.29 -5.83
CA ILE A 283 -9.89 12.52 -6.62
C ILE A 283 -8.45 13.04 -6.60
N GLU A 284 -7.74 12.94 -5.47
CA GLU A 284 -6.34 13.37 -5.37
C GLU A 284 -5.43 12.53 -6.26
N PHE A 285 -5.53 11.20 -6.18
CA PHE A 285 -4.73 10.27 -6.99
C PHE A 285 -4.99 10.41 -8.49
N LEU A 286 -6.24 10.67 -8.91
CA LEU A 286 -6.56 10.89 -10.32
C LEU A 286 -6.25 12.32 -10.78
N GLY A 287 -6.65 13.32 -10.00
CA GLY A 287 -6.48 14.73 -10.35
C GLY A 287 -5.02 15.15 -10.30
N PHE A 288 -4.37 15.03 -9.14
CA PHE A 288 -2.96 15.39 -8.98
C PHE A 288 -2.04 14.31 -9.55
N GLY A 289 -2.28 13.03 -9.26
CA GLY A 289 -1.43 11.95 -9.75
C GLY A 289 -1.43 11.80 -11.27
N ALA A 290 -2.61 11.67 -11.90
CA ALA A 290 -2.70 11.52 -13.36
C ALA A 290 -2.57 12.86 -14.10
N GLY A 291 -3.08 13.97 -13.55
CA GLY A 291 -2.95 15.31 -14.15
C GLY A 291 -1.51 15.81 -14.16
N LEU A 292 -0.78 15.73 -13.04
CA LEU A 292 0.61 16.19 -12.97
C LEU A 292 1.60 15.24 -13.64
N PHE A 293 1.26 13.95 -13.78
CA PHE A 293 2.01 13.04 -14.67
C PHE A 293 2.09 13.60 -16.09
N TRP A 294 1.03 14.23 -16.60
CA TRP A 294 1.01 14.86 -17.91
C TRP A 294 1.80 16.17 -17.95
N PHE A 295 1.61 17.07 -16.98
CA PHE A 295 2.27 18.39 -16.99
C PHE A 295 3.79 18.33 -16.80
N PHE A 296 4.31 17.34 -16.07
CA PHE A 296 5.75 17.25 -15.76
C PHE A 296 6.52 16.15 -16.51
N SER A 297 5.89 15.47 -17.48
CA SER A 297 6.57 14.50 -18.36
C SER A 297 7.13 15.13 -19.64
N ILE A 298 7.07 16.46 -19.79
CA ILE A 298 7.67 17.17 -20.92
C ILE A 298 9.21 17.20 -20.71
N PRO A 299 10.03 16.69 -21.63
CA PRO A 299 11.48 16.77 -21.51
C PRO A 299 11.96 18.22 -21.73
N SER A 300 12.67 18.79 -20.76
CA SER A 300 13.39 20.06 -20.91
C SER A 300 14.88 19.79 -21.20
N ASN A 301 15.45 20.47 -22.19
CA ASN A 301 16.84 20.28 -22.65
C ASN A 301 17.88 20.60 -21.54
N GLY A 302 18.99 19.85 -21.54
CA GLY A 302 19.91 19.60 -20.40
C GLY A 302 20.66 20.76 -19.73
N ILE A 303 20.49 22.02 -20.14
CA ILE A 303 21.02 23.18 -19.38
C ILE A 303 19.95 23.72 -18.40
N GLN A 304 18.67 23.48 -18.69
CA GLN A 304 17.56 23.81 -17.80
C GLN A 304 17.41 22.81 -16.66
N GLU A 305 18.00 21.60 -16.76
CA GLU A 305 17.84 20.53 -15.76
C GLU A 305 18.27 20.95 -14.35
N LEU A 306 19.42 21.59 -14.13
CA LEU A 306 19.90 21.87 -12.76
C LEU A 306 19.05 22.90 -12.00
N THR A 307 18.68 24.01 -12.63
CA THR A 307 17.81 25.04 -12.03
C THR A 307 16.36 24.56 -11.95
N VAL A 308 15.84 23.90 -12.99
CA VAL A 308 14.50 23.30 -12.95
C VAL A 308 14.45 22.22 -11.89
N HIS A 309 15.48 21.40 -11.66
CA HIS A 309 15.50 20.36 -10.63
C HIS A 309 15.46 20.95 -9.21
N HIS A 310 16.17 22.05 -8.92
CA HIS A 310 16.06 22.70 -7.62
C HIS A 310 14.69 23.35 -7.40
N HIS A 311 14.17 24.10 -8.38
CA HIS A 311 12.85 24.71 -8.27
C HIS A 311 11.71 23.67 -8.28
N THR A 312 11.80 22.60 -9.08
CA THR A 312 10.80 21.51 -9.07
C THR A 312 10.86 20.69 -7.80
N ARG A 313 12.02 20.52 -7.15
CA ARG A 313 12.10 19.92 -5.81
C ARG A 313 11.42 20.80 -4.77
N ILE A 314 11.66 22.11 -4.80
CA ILE A 314 10.96 23.06 -3.93
C ILE A 314 9.46 23.02 -4.22
N ILE A 315 9.02 23.13 -5.47
CA ILE A 315 7.61 23.05 -5.88
C ILE A 315 6.97 21.71 -5.49
N PHE A 316 7.70 20.59 -5.61
CA PHE A 316 7.25 19.26 -5.20
C PHE A 316 6.97 19.20 -3.70
N TRP A 317 7.78 19.88 -2.88
CA TRP A 317 7.66 19.90 -1.44
C TRP A 317 6.80 21.06 -0.88
N ILE A 318 6.58 22.12 -1.66
CA ILE A 318 6.00 23.38 -1.18
C ILE A 318 4.62 23.72 -1.77
N LYS A 319 4.15 23.16 -2.89
CA LYS A 319 2.79 23.50 -3.39
C LYS A 319 1.71 22.82 -2.52
N PRO A 320 0.88 23.55 -1.74
CA PRO A 320 0.30 24.85 -2.08
C PRO A 320 0.76 26.04 -1.19
N PHE A 321 2.01 26.48 -1.30
CA PHE A 321 2.46 27.80 -0.87
C PHE A 321 3.54 28.33 -1.81
N HIS A 322 3.15 28.84 -2.97
CA HIS A 322 3.97 29.85 -3.62
C HIS A 322 3.08 30.74 -4.50
N ASP A 323 2.70 31.89 -3.92
CA ASP A 323 2.49 33.11 -4.68
C ASP A 323 3.83 33.85 -4.73
N SER A 324 4.14 34.34 -5.93
CA SER A 324 4.59 35.71 -6.13
C SER A 324 4.00 36.17 -7.45
#